data_AF-A0A452XZS2-F1
#
_entry.id   AF-A0A452XZS2-F1
#
_cell.length_a   1.000
_cell.length_b   1.000
_cell.length_c   1.000
_cell.angle_alpha   90.00
_cell.angle_beta   90.00
_cell.angle_gamma   90.00
#
_symmetry.space_group_name_H-M   'P 1'
#
loop_
_entity.id
_entity.type
_entity.pdbx_description
1 polymer ?
#
loop_
_entity_poly.entity_id
_entity_poly.type
_entity_poly.pdbx_seq_one_letter_code
_entity_poly.pdbx_strand_id
1 'polypeptide(L)'
;EQEQEHEKHPAGSLPEGPLVEILSRVPYKSLCRFKCVSKPWLALCSDPDIRKRSPKTMQCCGGLVLCKYWESRYVEEFEYNLVVCNPATKKWAELPPNPIQLQDEDEEEVEEYLCFDPAVPSRFVVLTHTWDFTEVAIYSSDTGRWTTVETGWTDEAPVGLPVFLNGTLHLMTTEYSIVTVDTEGKVWGQIDIPGNMRDSSDYPFIGQSQGRLYAWSINDNIDVCQLSVWALEDYGGAKWALKYTVNISELFGRNCCKYVEPLAIHPDCDLIFLADRRGKAISYDMDSKKVHVIGTYQTFNGAVPYVPCFAEWPSDGH
;
A
#
# COMPACT_ATOMS: atom_id res chain seq x y z
N GLU A 1 59.36 -6.98 -25.89
CA GLU A 1 58.73 -5.66 -25.73
C GLU A 1 57.29 -5.77 -26.20
N GLN A 2 56.34 -5.71 -25.27
CA GLN A 2 54.93 -5.45 -25.55
C GLN A 2 54.50 -4.41 -24.53
N GLU A 3 54.14 -3.24 -25.04
CA GLU A 3 53.79 -2.04 -24.29
C GLU A 3 52.49 -2.27 -23.52
N GLN A 4 52.51 -2.00 -22.22
CA GLN A 4 51.29 -1.84 -21.43
C GLN A 4 50.67 -0.48 -21.77
N GLU A 5 49.54 -0.48 -22.48
CA GLU A 5 48.65 0.67 -22.54
C GLU A 5 48.14 0.98 -21.12
N HIS A 6 48.70 2.02 -20.52
CA HIS A 6 48.12 2.67 -19.35
C HIS A 6 46.81 3.34 -19.79
N GLU A 7 45.67 2.73 -19.47
CA GLU A 7 44.38 3.42 -19.48
C GLU A 7 44.46 4.60 -18.48
N LYS A 8 44.59 5.81 -19.03
CA LYS A 8 44.50 7.05 -18.25
C LYS A 8 43.07 7.20 -17.76
N HIS A 9 42.83 6.88 -16.49
CA HIS A 9 41.65 7.38 -15.79
C HIS A 9 41.66 8.92 -15.83
N PRO A 10 40.55 9.58 -16.25
CA PRO A 10 40.49 11.02 -16.23
C PRO A 10 40.61 11.51 -14.78
N ALA A 11 41.60 12.38 -14.53
CA ALA A 11 41.79 13.06 -13.27
C ALA A 11 40.52 13.88 -12.95
N GLY A 12 39.70 13.37 -12.03
CA GLY A 12 38.46 14.02 -11.60
C GLY A 12 37.27 13.11 -11.25
N SER A 13 37.35 11.79 -11.45
CA SER A 13 36.30 10.88 -10.94
C SER A 13 36.62 10.49 -9.49
N LEU A 14 35.79 10.94 -8.55
CA LEU A 14 35.82 10.43 -7.18
C LEU A 14 35.45 8.94 -7.20
N PRO A 15 36.09 8.09 -6.37
CA PRO A 15 35.71 6.68 -6.29
C PRO A 15 34.27 6.56 -5.75
N GLU A 16 33.37 6.03 -6.57
CA GLU A 16 31.94 5.95 -6.26
C GLU A 16 31.65 5.03 -5.06
N GLY A 17 32.43 3.96 -4.86
CA GLY A 17 32.22 3.00 -3.76
C GLY A 17 32.28 3.64 -2.35
N PRO A 18 33.38 4.30 -1.96
CA PRO A 18 33.48 5.01 -0.67
C PRO A 18 32.44 6.13 -0.53
N LEU A 19 32.06 6.79 -1.63
CA LEU A 19 31.02 7.82 -1.60
C LEU A 19 29.63 7.22 -1.35
N VAL A 20 29.28 6.11 -1.99
CA VAL A 20 28.04 5.38 -1.71
C VAL A 20 28.02 4.96 -0.24
N GLU A 21 29.15 4.47 0.29
CA GLU A 21 29.26 4.11 1.71
C GLU A 21 29.03 5.33 2.62
N ILE A 22 29.70 6.46 2.38
CA ILE A 22 29.54 7.69 3.17
C ILE A 22 28.12 8.25 3.06
N LEU A 23 27.57 8.36 1.85
CA LEU A 23 26.23 8.90 1.63
C LEU A 23 25.17 7.95 2.20
N SER A 24 25.42 6.65 2.16
CA SER A 24 24.65 5.67 2.90
C SER A 24 24.87 5.72 4.42
N ARG A 25 25.48 6.75 4.98
CA ARG A 25 25.45 7.04 6.42
C ARG A 25 24.73 8.35 6.73
N VAL A 26 24.26 9.06 5.69
CA VAL A 26 23.52 10.33 5.82
C VAL A 26 22.00 10.05 5.73
N PRO A 27 21.15 10.79 6.46
CA PRO A 27 19.70 10.67 6.32
C PRO A 27 19.24 10.92 4.88
N TYR A 28 18.36 10.06 4.37
CA TYR A 28 17.90 10.15 2.97
C TYR A 28 17.22 11.50 2.65
N LYS A 29 16.49 12.07 3.61
CA LYS A 29 15.89 13.42 3.51
C LYS A 29 16.96 14.48 3.19
N SER A 30 18.12 14.42 3.84
CA SER A 30 19.24 15.35 3.62
C SER A 30 19.86 15.17 2.24
N LEU A 31 20.01 13.93 1.77
CA LEU A 31 20.52 13.63 0.42
C LEU A 31 19.61 14.16 -0.68
N CYS A 32 18.29 14.04 -0.51
CA CYS A 32 17.30 14.47 -1.50
C CYS A 32 17.37 15.98 -1.80
N ARG A 33 17.76 16.80 -0.83
CA ARG A 33 17.92 18.25 -1.01
C ARG A 33 19.00 18.63 -2.02
N PHE A 34 19.93 17.73 -2.31
CA PHE A 34 21.08 18.01 -3.17
C PHE A 34 21.00 17.32 -4.55
N LYS A 35 19.88 16.68 -4.91
CA LYS A 35 19.72 15.96 -6.20
C LYS A 35 19.94 16.85 -7.44
N CYS A 36 19.89 18.17 -7.31
CA CYS A 36 20.06 19.12 -8.42
C CYS A 36 21.50 19.64 -8.61
N VAL A 37 22.50 19.15 -7.85
CA VAL A 37 23.88 19.66 -7.91
C VAL A 37 24.58 19.35 -9.24
N SER A 38 24.50 18.11 -9.71
CA SER A 38 25.08 17.68 -11.00
C SER A 38 24.50 16.34 -11.46
N LYS A 39 24.68 15.97 -12.73
CA LYS A 39 24.23 14.65 -13.23
C LYS A 39 24.92 13.47 -12.50
N PRO A 40 26.25 13.47 -12.28
CA PRO A 40 26.90 12.42 -11.48
C PRO A 40 26.37 12.36 -10.05
N TRP A 41 26.09 13.52 -9.44
CA TRP A 41 25.55 13.57 -8.08
C TRP A 41 24.11 13.04 -8.00
N LEU A 42 23.28 13.34 -9.00
CA LEU A 42 21.93 12.77 -9.12
C LEU A 42 22.00 11.25 -9.27
N ALA A 43 22.91 10.74 -10.11
CA ALA A 43 23.11 9.30 -10.30
C ALA A 43 23.52 8.63 -8.98
N LEU A 44 24.49 9.21 -8.28
CA LEU A 44 24.94 8.75 -6.98
C LEU A 44 23.80 8.76 -5.94
N CYS A 45 23.02 9.84 -5.82
CA CYS A 45 21.87 9.91 -4.92
C CYS A 45 20.70 8.97 -5.31
N SER A 46 20.72 8.46 -6.54
CA SER A 46 19.74 7.51 -7.07
C SER A 46 20.27 6.08 -7.09
N ASP A 47 21.48 5.85 -6.57
CA ASP A 47 22.08 4.55 -6.44
C ASP A 47 21.15 3.59 -5.66
N PRO A 48 20.98 2.33 -6.10
CA PRO A 48 20.11 1.36 -5.44
C PRO A 48 20.37 1.21 -3.93
N ASP A 49 21.63 1.23 -3.49
CA ASP A 49 21.97 1.07 -2.08
C ASP A 49 21.65 2.31 -1.25
N ILE A 50 21.57 3.48 -1.88
CA ILE A 50 21.04 4.71 -1.27
C ILE A 50 19.51 4.74 -1.34
N ARG A 51 18.91 4.25 -2.44
CA ARG A 51 17.45 4.16 -2.60
C ARG A 51 16.79 3.17 -1.64
N LYS A 52 17.50 2.16 -1.16
CA LYS A 52 17.03 1.30 -0.06
C LYS A 52 16.69 2.11 1.22
N ARG A 53 17.25 3.31 1.38
CA ARG A 53 16.93 4.26 2.47
C ARG A 53 15.82 5.24 2.13
N SER A 54 15.32 5.23 0.90
CA SER A 54 14.20 6.09 0.53
C SER A 54 12.94 5.63 1.24
N PRO A 55 12.04 6.55 1.62
CA PRO A 55 10.78 6.16 2.21
C PRO A 55 10.06 5.16 1.31
N LYS A 56 9.81 3.96 1.86
CA LYS A 56 9.04 2.90 1.22
C LYS A 56 7.57 3.27 1.34
N THR A 57 6.91 3.44 0.20
CA THR A 57 5.45 3.62 0.16
C THR A 57 4.78 2.33 0.60
N MET A 58 3.93 2.43 1.63
CA MET A 58 3.18 1.29 2.16
C MET A 58 1.78 1.23 1.56
N GLN A 59 1.08 2.37 1.57
CA GLN A 59 -0.31 2.47 1.17
C GLN A 59 -0.68 3.91 0.82
N CYS A 60 -1.87 4.08 0.26
CA CYS A 60 -2.49 5.38 0.09
C CYS A 60 -3.97 5.33 0.45
N CYS A 61 -4.48 6.45 0.96
CA CYS A 61 -5.88 6.58 1.34
C CYS A 61 -6.32 8.02 1.09
N GLY A 62 -7.39 8.20 0.31
CA GLY A 62 -7.96 9.53 0.02
C GLY A 62 -6.98 10.55 -0.57
N GLY A 63 -5.91 10.08 -1.23
CA GLY A 63 -4.84 10.91 -1.80
C GLY A 63 -3.72 11.33 -0.84
N LEU A 64 -3.73 10.81 0.39
CA LEU A 64 -2.54 10.77 1.24
C LEU A 64 -1.79 9.45 1.04
N VAL A 65 -0.49 9.47 1.30
CA VAL A 65 0.42 8.33 1.17
C VAL A 65 1.17 8.13 2.47
N LEU A 66 1.13 6.90 3.00
CA LEU A 66 1.94 6.51 4.15
C LEU A 66 3.25 5.88 3.66
N CYS A 67 4.35 6.33 4.26
CA CYS A 67 5.68 5.81 3.99
C CYS A 67 6.40 5.41 5.28
N LYS A 68 7.19 4.33 5.21
CA LYS A 68 8.18 3.93 6.22
C LYS A 68 9.58 4.32 5.78
N TYR A 69 10.44 4.75 6.69
CA TYR A 69 11.86 4.89 6.40
C TYR A 69 12.73 4.62 7.63
N TRP A 70 13.97 4.18 7.39
CA TRP A 70 14.95 3.84 8.43
C TRP A 70 16.10 4.85 8.42
N GLU A 71 16.55 5.31 9.60
CA GLU A 71 17.66 6.29 9.70
C GLU A 71 19.04 5.65 9.53
N SER A 72 19.22 4.40 9.96
CA SER A 72 20.49 3.67 9.92
C SER A 72 20.36 2.32 9.20
N ARG A 73 21.50 1.81 8.69
CA ARG A 73 21.64 0.43 8.17
C ARG A 73 22.09 -0.55 9.27
N TYR A 74 22.41 -0.04 10.46
CA TYR A 74 23.09 -0.77 11.53
C TYR A 74 22.38 -0.68 12.89
N VAL A 75 21.38 0.19 13.00
CA VAL A 75 20.45 0.18 14.13
C VAL A 75 19.35 -0.74 13.64
N GLU A 76 19.22 -1.87 14.34
CA GLU A 76 18.08 -2.79 14.40
C GLU A 76 17.00 -2.55 13.32
N GLU A 77 16.75 -3.54 12.46
CA GLU A 77 15.76 -3.48 11.34
C GLU A 77 14.33 -3.09 11.80
N PHE A 78 14.11 -3.01 13.12
CA PHE A 78 12.87 -2.74 13.82
C PHE A 78 12.55 -1.25 14.05
N GLU A 79 13.55 -0.35 14.09
CA GLU A 79 13.28 1.08 14.33
C GLU A 79 13.06 1.82 12.99
N TYR A 80 11.79 2.07 12.67
CA TYR A 80 11.37 2.85 11.50
C TYR A 80 10.57 4.09 11.90
N ASN A 81 10.63 5.10 11.04
CA ASN A 81 9.85 6.32 11.13
C ASN A 81 8.71 6.29 10.13
N LEU A 82 7.55 6.78 10.57
CA LEU A 82 6.35 6.90 9.75
C LEU A 82 6.18 8.34 9.27
N VAL A 83 5.91 8.49 7.97
CA VAL A 83 5.62 9.77 7.35
C VAL A 83 4.34 9.64 6.55
N VAL A 84 3.38 10.51 6.82
CA VAL A 84 2.23 10.71 5.93
C VAL A 84 2.54 11.91 5.05
N CYS A 85 2.31 11.77 3.76
CA CYS A 85 2.49 12.87 2.82
C CYS A 85 1.32 12.99 1.86
N ASN A 86 1.10 14.22 1.39
CA ASN A 86 0.23 14.51 0.27
C ASN A 86 1.12 14.88 -0.93
N PRO A 87 1.34 13.97 -1.88
CA PRO A 87 2.19 14.25 -3.04
C PRO A 87 1.66 15.39 -3.93
N ALA A 88 0.34 15.58 -4.01
CA ALA A 88 -0.29 16.63 -4.80
C ALA A 88 -0.04 18.03 -4.23
N THR A 89 -0.12 18.19 -2.91
CA THR A 89 0.13 19.48 -2.25
C THR A 89 1.57 19.66 -1.78
N LYS A 90 2.40 18.61 -1.88
CA LYS A 90 3.81 18.57 -1.43
C LYS A 90 3.98 18.81 0.07
N LYS A 91 2.93 18.56 0.87
CA LYS A 91 2.98 18.62 2.32
C LYS A 91 3.26 17.23 2.90
N TRP A 92 3.88 17.17 4.07
CA TRP A 92 4.16 15.93 4.79
C TRP A 92 4.16 16.19 6.29
N ALA A 93 3.86 15.15 7.06
CA ALA A 93 3.88 15.13 8.52
C ALA A 93 4.59 13.84 8.96
N GLU A 94 5.51 13.98 9.91
CA GLU A 94 6.19 12.86 10.53
C GLU A 94 5.51 12.52 11.83
N LEU A 95 5.25 11.23 12.03
CA LEU A 95 4.58 10.73 13.21
C LEU A 95 5.61 10.54 14.34
N PRO A 96 5.21 10.73 15.61
CA PRO A 96 6.05 10.33 16.73
C PRO A 96 6.27 8.81 16.71
N PRO A 97 7.29 8.29 17.44
CA PRO A 97 7.57 6.86 17.52
C PRO A 97 6.32 6.05 17.83
N ASN A 98 6.11 4.95 17.10
CA ASN A 98 4.96 4.06 17.32
C ASN A 98 5.17 3.34 18.68
N PRO A 99 4.22 3.43 19.62
CA PRO A 99 4.37 2.86 20.96
C PRO A 99 4.40 1.33 20.98
N ILE A 100 3.95 0.67 19.91
CA ILE A 100 3.88 -0.78 19.77
C ILE A 100 4.87 -1.25 18.67
N GLN A 101 6.03 -0.60 18.54
CA GLN A 101 7.10 -1.10 17.67
C GLN A 101 7.67 -2.40 18.21
N LEU A 102 8.15 -3.25 17.28
CA LEU A 102 8.75 -4.54 17.57
C LEU A 102 9.86 -4.39 18.60
N GLN A 103 9.78 -5.17 19.67
CA GLN A 103 10.76 -5.12 20.75
C GLN A 103 11.87 -6.16 20.56
N ASP A 104 11.65 -7.19 19.74
CA ASP A 104 12.55 -8.33 19.58
C ASP A 104 12.69 -8.80 18.11
N GLU A 105 13.85 -9.42 17.79
CA GLU A 105 14.17 -9.95 16.45
C GLU A 105 13.24 -11.06 15.95
N ASP A 106 12.52 -11.73 16.86
CA ASP A 106 11.61 -12.83 16.57
C ASP A 106 10.16 -12.37 16.29
N GLU A 107 9.85 -11.08 16.44
CA GLU A 107 8.50 -10.54 16.20
C GLU A 107 8.27 -10.20 14.70
N GLU A 108 7.12 -10.59 14.14
CA GLU A 108 6.77 -10.34 12.74
C GLU A 108 6.47 -8.85 12.47
N GLU A 109 6.82 -8.35 11.26
CA GLU A 109 6.55 -6.96 10.87
C GLU A 109 5.05 -6.63 10.96
N VAL A 110 4.71 -5.70 11.84
CA VAL A 110 3.34 -5.17 11.98
C VAL A 110 3.00 -4.24 10.81
N GLU A 111 1.76 -4.34 10.33
CA GLU A 111 1.20 -3.45 9.32
C GLU A 111 0.57 -2.19 9.95
N GLU A 112 0.63 -1.08 9.22
CA GLU A 112 -0.07 0.16 9.56
C GLU A 112 -1.12 0.50 8.51
N TYR A 113 -2.17 1.19 8.93
CA TYR A 113 -3.36 1.47 8.13
C TYR A 113 -3.70 2.97 8.19
N LEU A 114 -3.64 3.62 7.03
CA LEU A 114 -3.86 5.05 6.87
C LEU A 114 -5.35 5.28 6.58
N CYS A 115 -5.98 6.08 7.43
CA CYS A 115 -7.37 6.47 7.33
C CYS A 115 -7.46 7.97 7.06
N PHE A 116 -7.95 8.33 5.87
CA PHE A 116 -8.16 9.71 5.49
C PHE A 116 -9.38 9.84 4.58
N ASP A 117 -10.30 10.72 4.96
CA ASP A 117 -11.47 11.05 4.15
C ASP A 117 -11.25 12.41 3.46
N PRO A 118 -11.09 12.45 2.11
CA PRO A 118 -10.91 13.70 1.40
C PRO A 118 -12.15 14.61 1.45
N ALA A 119 -13.33 14.07 1.76
CA ALA A 119 -14.54 14.86 1.98
C ALA A 119 -14.54 15.61 3.32
N VAL A 120 -13.74 15.13 4.29
CA VAL A 120 -13.53 15.77 5.60
C VAL A 120 -12.03 15.85 5.88
N PRO A 121 -11.29 16.72 5.16
CA PRO A 121 -9.82 16.70 5.13
C PRO A 121 -9.17 17.26 6.41
N SER A 122 -9.94 17.45 7.48
CA SER A 122 -9.47 18.04 8.72
C SER A 122 -8.54 17.15 9.50
N ARG A 123 -8.53 15.82 9.26
CA ARG A 123 -7.69 14.90 10.01
C ARG A 123 -7.36 13.65 9.22
N PHE A 124 -6.20 13.06 9.51
CA PHE A 124 -5.87 11.69 9.15
C PHE A 124 -5.53 10.89 10.41
N VAL A 125 -5.73 9.58 10.32
CA VAL A 125 -5.45 8.63 11.40
C VAL A 125 -4.57 7.52 10.86
N VAL A 126 -3.64 7.04 11.67
CA VAL A 126 -2.84 5.84 11.36
C VAL A 126 -3.08 4.83 12.46
N LEU A 127 -3.52 3.63 12.10
CA LEU A 127 -3.71 2.51 13.01
C LEU A 127 -2.59 1.49 12.83
N THR A 128 -2.23 0.78 13.89
CA THR A 128 -1.28 -0.33 13.91
C THR A 128 -1.64 -1.25 15.08
N HIS A 129 -1.23 -2.51 15.07
CA HIS A 129 -1.63 -3.50 16.09
C HIS A 129 -0.42 -4.25 16.66
N THR A 130 -0.56 -4.88 17.83
CA THR A 130 0.42 -5.86 18.27
C THR A 130 0.42 -7.08 17.34
N TRP A 131 1.53 -7.83 17.30
CA TRP A 131 1.63 -9.07 16.52
C TRP A 131 0.63 -10.14 16.99
N ASP A 132 0.27 -10.12 18.27
CA ASP A 132 -0.72 -11.01 18.89
C ASP A 132 -2.16 -10.46 18.81
N PHE A 133 -2.35 -9.34 18.12
CA PHE A 133 -3.63 -8.64 17.93
C PHE A 133 -4.32 -8.14 19.19
N THR A 134 -3.72 -8.23 20.38
CA THR A 134 -4.35 -7.83 21.64
C THR A 134 -4.62 -6.32 21.76
N GLU A 135 -3.77 -5.48 21.17
CA GLU A 135 -3.88 -4.02 21.25
C GLU A 135 -3.78 -3.36 19.88
N VAL A 136 -4.46 -2.22 19.73
CA VAL A 136 -4.36 -1.34 18.56
C VAL A 136 -3.89 0.04 19.01
N ALA A 137 -2.81 0.52 18.41
CA ALA A 137 -2.34 1.91 18.56
C ALA A 137 -2.89 2.79 17.43
N ILE A 138 -3.41 3.95 17.81
CA ILE A 138 -4.10 4.88 16.94
C ILE A 138 -3.45 6.25 17.06
N TYR A 139 -2.79 6.70 16.00
CA TYR A 139 -2.28 8.06 15.85
C TYR A 139 -3.37 8.96 15.28
N SER A 140 -3.59 10.13 15.88
CA SER A 140 -4.47 11.17 15.35
C SER A 140 -3.70 12.45 15.03
N SER A 141 -3.81 12.93 13.79
CA SER A 141 -3.21 14.20 13.36
C SER A 141 -3.73 15.41 14.13
N ASP A 142 -4.95 15.35 14.67
CA ASP A 142 -5.54 16.43 15.47
C ASP A 142 -4.80 16.65 16.80
N THR A 143 -4.27 15.57 17.36
CA THR A 143 -3.61 15.58 18.68
C THR A 143 -2.09 15.46 18.57
N GLY A 144 -1.58 15.00 17.42
CA GLY A 144 -0.18 14.66 17.22
C GLY A 144 0.31 13.52 18.12
N ARG A 145 -0.60 12.66 18.61
CA ARG A 145 -0.29 11.63 19.62
C ARG A 145 -0.88 10.27 19.23
N TRP A 146 -0.23 9.23 19.77
CA TRP A 146 -0.74 7.87 19.78
C TRP A 146 -1.62 7.63 21.01
N THR A 147 -2.61 6.77 20.84
CA THR A 147 -3.47 6.24 21.89
C THR A 147 -3.60 4.74 21.68
N THR A 148 -3.45 3.95 22.73
CA THR A 148 -3.59 2.48 22.66
C THR A 148 -4.93 2.06 23.25
N VAL A 149 -5.59 1.12 22.57
CA VAL A 149 -6.84 0.50 23.01
C VAL A 149 -6.73 -1.02 22.90
N GLU A 150 -7.46 -1.73 23.75
CA GLU A 150 -7.67 -3.18 23.57
C GLU A 150 -8.43 -3.42 22.26
N THR A 151 -8.03 -4.46 21.53
CA THR A 151 -8.72 -4.83 20.30
C THR A 151 -10.15 -5.30 20.57
N GLY A 152 -11.05 -5.06 19.63
CA GLY A 152 -12.33 -5.77 19.53
C GLY A 152 -12.32 -6.85 18.45
N TRP A 153 -11.19 -7.06 17.75
CA TRP A 153 -11.05 -8.14 16.78
C TRP A 153 -10.87 -9.49 17.46
N THR A 154 -11.28 -10.54 16.77
CA THR A 154 -10.86 -11.92 17.02
C THR A 154 -9.41 -12.10 16.56
N ASP A 155 -8.68 -13.08 17.09
CA ASP A 155 -7.27 -13.39 16.76
C ASP A 155 -7.09 -13.78 15.27
N GLU A 156 -7.30 -12.82 14.37
CA GLU A 156 -7.39 -12.97 12.93
C GLU A 156 -6.39 -12.03 12.27
N ALA A 157 -5.47 -12.58 11.49
CA ALA A 157 -4.47 -11.77 10.80
C ALA A 157 -5.08 -11.06 9.58
N PRO A 158 -4.92 -9.73 9.45
CA PRO A 158 -5.25 -8.99 8.25
C PRO A 158 -4.47 -9.48 7.04
N VAL A 159 -5.10 -9.42 5.87
CA VAL A 159 -4.50 -9.76 4.59
C VAL A 159 -4.91 -8.74 3.52
N GLY A 160 -4.00 -8.47 2.59
CA GLY A 160 -4.28 -7.59 1.45
C GLY A 160 -4.31 -6.10 1.83
N LEU A 161 -4.90 -5.28 0.96
CA LEU A 161 -4.91 -3.83 1.14
C LEU A 161 -6.11 -3.37 1.99
N PRO A 162 -5.93 -2.37 2.87
CA PRO A 162 -7.02 -1.82 3.67
C PRO A 162 -7.99 -0.97 2.84
N VAL A 163 -9.24 -0.88 3.30
CA VAL A 163 -10.23 0.05 2.76
C VAL A 163 -10.77 0.95 3.86
N PHE A 164 -10.62 2.26 3.71
CA PHE A 164 -11.26 3.24 4.58
C PHE A 164 -12.50 3.81 3.90
N LEU A 165 -13.66 3.59 4.53
CA LEU A 165 -14.95 4.02 3.98
C LEU A 165 -15.86 4.47 5.13
N ASN A 166 -16.49 5.63 4.98
CA ASN A 166 -17.47 6.17 5.92
C ASN A 166 -16.98 6.26 7.38
N GLY A 167 -15.70 6.58 7.58
CA GLY A 167 -15.10 6.68 8.93
C GLY A 167 -14.67 5.35 9.55
N THR A 168 -14.75 4.25 8.80
CA THR A 168 -14.45 2.90 9.26
C THR A 168 -13.36 2.27 8.40
N LEU A 169 -12.35 1.72 9.05
CA LEU A 169 -11.32 0.88 8.44
C LEU A 169 -11.88 -0.53 8.25
N HIS A 170 -11.62 -1.14 7.09
CA HIS A 170 -12.01 -2.50 6.72
C HIS A 170 -10.76 -3.27 6.30
N LEU A 171 -10.58 -4.45 6.88
CA LEU A 171 -9.46 -5.35 6.62
C LEU A 171 -9.99 -6.74 6.31
N MET A 172 -9.54 -7.35 5.21
CA MET A 172 -9.79 -8.78 4.97
C MET A 172 -8.94 -9.59 5.95
N THR A 173 -9.43 -10.74 6.40
CA THR A 173 -8.67 -11.62 7.31
C THR A 173 -8.41 -13.01 6.73
N THR A 174 -7.50 -13.75 7.36
CA THR A 174 -7.21 -15.16 7.05
C THR A 174 -8.41 -16.09 7.23
N GLU A 175 -9.43 -15.70 7.99
CA GLU A 175 -10.68 -16.46 8.20
C GLU A 175 -11.78 -16.14 7.17
N TYR A 176 -11.43 -15.46 6.08
CA TYR A 176 -12.38 -15.09 5.02
C TYR A 176 -13.55 -14.24 5.55
N SER A 177 -13.23 -13.27 6.41
CA SER A 177 -14.15 -12.26 6.90
C SER A 177 -13.51 -10.88 6.79
N ILE A 178 -14.34 -9.83 6.87
CA ILE A 178 -13.85 -8.45 6.90
C ILE A 178 -14.04 -7.91 8.31
N VAL A 179 -12.94 -7.65 9.00
CA VAL A 179 -12.98 -6.96 10.30
C VAL A 179 -12.97 -5.45 10.10
N THR A 180 -13.61 -4.76 11.04
CA THR A 180 -13.81 -3.32 10.97
C THR A 180 -13.52 -2.64 12.29
N VAL A 181 -13.03 -1.41 12.21
CA VAL A 181 -12.82 -0.54 13.37
C VAL A 181 -13.02 0.92 12.97
N ASP A 182 -13.66 1.72 13.82
CA ASP A 182 -13.70 3.17 13.63
C ASP A 182 -12.34 3.83 13.94
N THR A 183 -12.18 5.09 13.53
CA THR A 183 -10.93 5.83 13.77
C THR A 183 -10.62 6.13 15.24
N GLU A 184 -11.51 5.78 16.17
CA GLU A 184 -11.34 6.01 17.61
C GLU A 184 -11.13 4.70 18.39
N GLY A 185 -11.17 3.54 17.72
CA GLY A 185 -11.07 2.23 18.37
C GLY A 185 -12.27 1.89 19.27
N LYS A 186 -13.45 2.44 18.98
CA LYS A 186 -14.66 2.30 19.84
C LYS A 186 -15.70 1.35 19.26
N VAL A 187 -15.90 1.41 17.96
CA VAL A 187 -16.87 0.57 17.25
C VAL A 187 -16.10 -0.45 16.43
N TRP A 188 -16.30 -1.72 16.80
CA TRP A 188 -15.70 -2.89 16.17
C TRP A 188 -16.79 -3.71 15.52
N GLY A 189 -16.48 -4.40 14.43
CA GLY A 189 -17.46 -5.23 13.74
C GLY A 189 -16.80 -6.21 12.78
N GLN A 190 -17.59 -7.16 12.32
CA GLN A 190 -17.18 -8.21 11.40
C GLN A 190 -18.26 -8.37 10.33
N ILE A 191 -17.84 -8.51 9.07
CA ILE A 191 -18.72 -8.66 7.92
C ILE A 191 -18.33 -9.95 7.20
N ASP A 192 -19.29 -10.87 7.07
CA ASP A 192 -19.11 -12.08 6.28
C ASP A 192 -18.99 -11.74 4.78
N ILE A 193 -18.08 -12.43 4.09
CA ILE A 193 -17.99 -12.37 2.63
C ILE A 193 -19.00 -13.33 1.96
N PRO A 194 -19.29 -13.17 0.65
CA PRO A 194 -20.06 -14.15 -0.10
C PRO A 194 -19.43 -15.55 -0.05
N GLY A 195 -20.23 -16.56 0.32
CA GLY A 195 -19.72 -17.92 0.59
C GLY A 195 -18.94 -18.56 -0.56
N ASN A 196 -19.32 -18.29 -1.81
CA ASN A 196 -18.63 -18.80 -3.00
C ASN A 196 -17.21 -18.23 -3.20
N MET A 197 -16.85 -17.16 -2.48
CA MET A 197 -15.48 -16.63 -2.51
C MET A 197 -14.52 -17.45 -1.64
N ARG A 198 -15.03 -18.25 -0.69
CA ARG A 198 -14.21 -19.09 0.20
C ARG A 198 -13.62 -20.31 -0.52
N ASP A 199 -14.11 -20.61 -1.71
CA ASP A 199 -13.68 -21.76 -2.51
C ASP A 199 -12.45 -21.46 -3.40
N SER A 200 -11.93 -20.22 -3.37
CA SER A 200 -10.74 -19.76 -4.09
C SER A 200 -9.46 -20.14 -3.36
N SER A 201 -8.36 -20.40 -4.07
CA SER A 201 -7.05 -20.59 -3.44
C SER A 201 -6.42 -19.30 -2.89
N ASP A 202 -6.76 -18.14 -3.47
CA ASP A 202 -6.33 -16.81 -3.02
C ASP A 202 -7.43 -16.11 -2.22
N TYR A 203 -7.03 -15.27 -1.25
CA TYR A 203 -7.94 -14.42 -0.48
C TYR A 203 -8.65 -13.40 -1.39
N PRO A 204 -9.94 -13.09 -1.12
CA PRO A 204 -10.63 -12.05 -1.85
C PRO A 204 -10.03 -10.68 -1.55
N PHE A 205 -9.97 -9.83 -2.57
CA PHE A 205 -9.56 -8.45 -2.43
C PHE A 205 -10.78 -7.59 -2.09
N ILE A 206 -10.55 -6.54 -1.31
CA ILE A 206 -11.55 -5.51 -1.03
C ILE A 206 -11.13 -4.17 -1.63
N GLY A 207 -12.12 -3.35 -1.92
CA GLY A 207 -11.91 -2.01 -2.44
C GLY A 207 -13.15 -1.15 -2.30
N GLN A 208 -12.99 0.15 -2.44
CA GLN A 208 -14.10 1.08 -2.47
C GLN A 208 -14.33 1.59 -3.88
N SER A 209 -15.59 1.64 -4.30
CA SER A 209 -16.01 2.40 -5.48
C SER A 209 -17.36 3.06 -5.22
N GLN A 210 -17.53 4.31 -5.65
CA GLN A 210 -18.78 5.08 -5.60
C GLN A 210 -19.45 5.07 -4.20
N GLY A 211 -18.63 5.17 -3.14
CA GLY A 211 -19.12 5.17 -1.75
C GLY A 211 -19.61 3.81 -1.24
N ARG A 212 -19.27 2.71 -1.91
CA ARG A 212 -19.63 1.34 -1.50
C ARG A 212 -18.38 0.47 -1.37
N LEU A 213 -18.49 -0.53 -0.50
CA LEU A 213 -17.49 -1.57 -0.36
C LEU A 213 -17.72 -2.65 -1.42
N TYR A 214 -16.66 -3.03 -2.10
CA TYR A 214 -16.61 -4.11 -3.06
C TYR A 214 -15.66 -5.19 -2.59
N ALA A 215 -15.99 -6.43 -2.93
CA ALA A 215 -15.11 -7.58 -2.78
C ALA A 215 -15.04 -8.31 -4.12
N TRP A 216 -13.87 -8.80 -4.47
CA TRP A 216 -13.71 -9.61 -5.67
C TRP A 216 -12.69 -10.72 -5.48
N SER A 217 -12.95 -11.85 -6.14
CA SER A 217 -12.10 -13.02 -6.13
C SER A 217 -12.04 -13.64 -7.51
N ILE A 218 -10.98 -14.40 -7.75
CA ILE A 218 -10.79 -15.16 -8.97
C ILE A 218 -10.90 -16.63 -8.59
N ASN A 219 -11.97 -17.28 -9.05
CA ASN A 219 -12.06 -18.72 -8.93
C ASN A 219 -11.01 -19.35 -9.84
N ASP A 220 -10.12 -20.15 -9.27
CA ASP A 220 -8.99 -20.79 -9.96
C ASP A 220 -9.19 -22.31 -10.20
N ASN A 221 -10.40 -22.80 -9.89
CA ASN A 221 -10.81 -24.17 -10.19
C ASN A 221 -10.48 -24.56 -11.63
N ILE A 222 -10.10 -25.83 -11.80
CA ILE A 222 -9.46 -26.34 -13.03
C ILE A 222 -10.27 -26.07 -14.29
N ASP A 223 -11.60 -26.04 -14.17
CA ASP A 223 -12.52 -25.93 -15.30
C ASP A 223 -13.02 -24.50 -15.59
N VAL A 224 -12.94 -23.56 -14.63
CA VAL A 224 -13.51 -22.22 -14.76
C VAL A 224 -12.62 -21.19 -14.05
N CYS A 225 -11.79 -20.47 -14.81
CA CYS A 225 -11.02 -19.34 -14.30
C CYS A 225 -11.82 -18.05 -14.49
N GLN A 226 -12.49 -17.60 -13.42
CA GLN A 226 -13.50 -16.54 -13.50
C GLN A 226 -13.36 -15.54 -12.37
N LEU A 227 -13.35 -14.26 -12.74
CA LEU A 227 -13.46 -13.15 -11.80
C LEU A 227 -14.93 -12.93 -11.43
N SER A 228 -15.19 -12.79 -10.13
CA SER A 228 -16.48 -12.33 -9.61
C SER A 228 -16.31 -11.08 -8.76
N VAL A 229 -17.11 -10.05 -9.04
CA VAL A 229 -17.10 -8.76 -8.32
C VAL A 229 -18.45 -8.55 -7.65
N TRP A 230 -18.41 -8.31 -6.35
CA TRP A 230 -19.58 -8.16 -5.49
C TRP A 230 -19.54 -6.80 -4.82
N ALA A 231 -20.71 -6.20 -4.64
CA ALA A 231 -20.87 -4.97 -3.87
C ALA A 231 -21.70 -5.25 -2.61
N LEU A 232 -21.29 -4.67 -1.49
CA LEU A 232 -22.05 -4.68 -0.25
C LEU A 232 -23.20 -3.68 -0.36
N GLU A 233 -24.43 -4.18 -0.44
CA GLU A 233 -25.64 -3.33 -0.59
C GLU A 233 -26.26 -2.95 0.75
N ASP A 234 -26.19 -3.85 1.73
CA ASP A 234 -26.71 -3.66 3.08
C ASP A 234 -25.60 -3.94 4.07
N TYR A 235 -25.03 -2.87 4.61
CA TYR A 235 -23.92 -2.94 5.57
C TYR A 235 -24.33 -3.65 6.86
N GLY A 236 -25.50 -3.31 7.43
CA GLY A 236 -25.95 -3.87 8.70
C GLY A 236 -26.40 -5.33 8.60
N GLY A 237 -26.79 -5.78 7.42
CA GLY A 237 -27.18 -7.17 7.16
C GLY A 237 -26.10 -8.01 6.46
N ALA A 238 -24.90 -7.47 6.22
CA ALA A 238 -23.85 -8.10 5.42
C ALA A 238 -24.35 -8.66 4.06
N LYS A 239 -25.29 -7.95 3.40
CA LYS A 239 -25.87 -8.45 2.14
C LYS A 239 -25.07 -8.00 0.94
N TRP A 240 -24.53 -8.97 0.24
CA TRP A 240 -23.77 -8.78 -0.98
C TRP A 240 -24.61 -9.04 -2.23
N ALA A 241 -24.43 -8.20 -3.25
CA ALA A 241 -24.98 -8.42 -4.58
C ALA A 241 -23.85 -8.63 -5.59
N LEU A 242 -23.94 -9.71 -6.37
CA LEU A 242 -23.05 -9.96 -7.48
C LEU A 242 -23.30 -8.90 -8.55
N LYS A 243 -22.26 -8.13 -8.90
CA LYS A 243 -22.33 -7.08 -9.92
C LYS A 243 -21.80 -7.57 -11.26
N TYR A 244 -20.65 -8.24 -11.23
CA TYR A 244 -19.97 -8.62 -12.46
C TYR A 244 -19.33 -10.00 -12.36
N THR A 245 -19.33 -10.68 -13.49
CA THR A 245 -18.69 -11.97 -13.68
C THR A 245 -18.07 -11.98 -15.07
N VAL A 246 -16.78 -12.32 -15.15
CA VAL A 246 -16.05 -12.38 -16.43
C VAL A 246 -15.00 -13.47 -16.40
N ASN A 247 -14.89 -14.23 -17.50
CA ASN A 247 -13.83 -15.23 -17.61
C ASN A 247 -12.49 -14.54 -17.80
N ILE A 248 -11.46 -14.99 -17.08
CA ILE A 248 -10.12 -14.41 -17.18
C ILE A 248 -9.56 -14.51 -18.61
N SER A 249 -9.93 -15.56 -19.34
CA SER A 249 -9.55 -15.72 -20.75
C SER A 249 -10.18 -14.68 -21.69
N GLU A 250 -11.29 -14.04 -21.33
CA GLU A 250 -11.87 -12.92 -22.09
C GLU A 250 -11.06 -11.63 -21.88
N LEU A 251 -10.45 -11.48 -20.70
CA LEU A 251 -9.64 -10.31 -20.33
C LEU A 251 -8.20 -10.40 -20.89
N PHE A 252 -7.60 -11.58 -20.74
CA PHE A 252 -6.17 -11.79 -21.02
C PHE A 252 -5.90 -12.66 -22.25
N GLY A 253 -6.92 -13.32 -22.80
CA GLY A 253 -6.80 -14.29 -23.89
C GLY A 253 -6.59 -15.73 -23.38
N ARG A 254 -6.70 -16.73 -24.27
CA ARG A 254 -6.66 -18.17 -23.90
C ARG A 254 -5.34 -18.65 -23.30
N ASN A 255 -4.25 -17.91 -23.49
CA ASN A 255 -2.92 -18.25 -22.98
C ASN A 255 -2.61 -17.58 -21.62
N CYS A 256 -3.59 -16.92 -21.00
CA CYS A 256 -3.39 -16.27 -19.71
C CYS A 256 -3.03 -17.28 -18.62
N CYS A 257 -2.15 -16.89 -17.71
CA CYS A 257 -1.83 -17.73 -16.56
C CYS A 257 -2.98 -17.71 -15.54
N LYS A 258 -3.09 -18.77 -14.74
CA LYS A 258 -4.01 -18.84 -13.59
C LYS A 258 -3.68 -17.86 -12.46
N TYR A 259 -2.59 -17.08 -12.59
CA TYR A 259 -2.08 -16.17 -11.59
C TYR A 259 -2.35 -14.73 -12.01
N VAL A 260 -3.64 -14.39 -12.14
CA VAL A 260 -4.06 -13.00 -12.32
C VAL A 260 -4.20 -12.39 -10.94
N GLU A 261 -3.54 -11.26 -10.76
CA GLU A 261 -3.51 -10.51 -9.52
C GLU A 261 -4.33 -9.23 -9.68
N PRO A 262 -5.34 -9.00 -8.84
CA PRO A 262 -5.97 -7.71 -8.78
C PRO A 262 -5.05 -6.63 -8.26
N LEU A 263 -5.11 -5.46 -8.87
CA LEU A 263 -4.28 -4.32 -8.51
C LEU A 263 -5.08 -3.25 -7.77
N ALA A 264 -6.28 -2.92 -8.26
CA ALA A 264 -7.13 -1.87 -7.70
C ALA A 264 -8.54 -1.88 -8.30
N ILE A 265 -9.47 -1.22 -7.61
CA ILE A 265 -10.73 -0.74 -8.18
C ILE A 265 -10.70 0.79 -8.21
N HIS A 266 -11.24 1.41 -9.25
CA HIS A 266 -11.30 2.86 -9.34
C HIS A 266 -12.33 3.41 -8.34
N PRO A 267 -12.00 4.45 -7.55
CA PRO A 267 -12.87 4.93 -6.47
C PRO A 267 -14.19 5.54 -6.95
N ASP A 268 -14.26 6.04 -8.17
CA ASP A 268 -15.45 6.73 -8.69
C ASP A 268 -16.09 6.07 -9.93
N CYS A 269 -15.44 5.05 -10.49
CA CYS A 269 -15.81 4.48 -11.79
C CYS A 269 -15.89 2.97 -11.68
N ASP A 270 -16.71 2.35 -12.52
CA ASP A 270 -16.79 0.89 -12.68
C ASP A 270 -15.59 0.33 -13.46
N LEU A 271 -14.37 0.65 -13.00
CA LEU A 271 -13.09 0.24 -13.57
C LEU A 271 -12.31 -0.60 -12.56
N ILE A 272 -11.82 -1.74 -12.98
CA ILE A 272 -10.90 -2.58 -12.21
C ILE A 272 -9.57 -2.72 -12.93
N PHE A 273 -8.50 -2.87 -12.16
CA PHE A 273 -7.14 -3.03 -12.64
C PHE A 273 -6.64 -4.41 -12.23
N LEU A 274 -6.12 -5.16 -13.21
CA LEU A 274 -5.70 -6.54 -13.03
C LEU A 274 -4.38 -6.76 -13.79
N ALA A 275 -3.54 -7.66 -13.29
CA ALA A 275 -2.31 -8.05 -13.98
C ALA A 275 -2.12 -9.56 -14.03
N ASP A 276 -1.74 -10.08 -15.19
CA ASP A 276 -1.19 -11.43 -15.31
C ASP A 276 0.28 -11.39 -14.89
N ARG A 277 0.66 -12.14 -13.85
CA ARG A 277 2.04 -12.18 -13.31
C ARG A 277 3.11 -12.49 -14.36
N ARG A 278 2.74 -13.11 -15.50
CA ARG A 278 3.68 -13.41 -16.60
C ARG A 278 3.52 -12.49 -17.82
N GLY A 279 2.65 -11.50 -17.76
CA GLY A 279 2.23 -10.77 -18.95
C GLY A 279 1.84 -9.33 -18.70
N LYS A 280 0.68 -8.98 -19.25
CA LYS A 280 0.17 -7.62 -19.32
C LYS A 280 -0.59 -7.24 -18.05
N ALA A 281 -0.60 -5.95 -17.76
CA ALA A 281 -1.55 -5.31 -16.85
C ALA A 281 -2.62 -4.61 -17.68
N ILE A 282 -3.87 -4.70 -17.21
CA ILE A 282 -5.03 -4.14 -17.90
C ILE A 282 -5.88 -3.29 -16.96
N SER A 283 -6.62 -2.36 -17.54
CA SER A 283 -7.83 -1.81 -16.96
C SER A 283 -9.04 -2.40 -17.67
N TYR A 284 -10.05 -2.83 -16.91
CA TYR A 284 -11.31 -3.35 -17.41
C TYR A 284 -12.45 -2.47 -16.96
N ASP A 285 -13.17 -1.92 -17.94
CA ASP A 285 -14.42 -1.17 -17.74
C ASP A 285 -15.56 -2.18 -17.67
N MET A 286 -16.20 -2.28 -16.50
CA MET A 286 -17.23 -3.27 -16.23
C MET A 286 -18.57 -2.93 -16.91
N ASP A 287 -18.83 -1.64 -17.18
CA ASP A 287 -20.03 -1.18 -17.89
C ASP A 287 -19.92 -1.46 -19.39
N SER A 288 -18.85 -0.94 -20.02
CA SER A 288 -18.65 -1.05 -21.46
C SER A 288 -18.04 -2.39 -21.88
N LYS A 289 -17.58 -3.19 -20.91
CA LYS A 289 -16.86 -4.46 -21.08
C LYS A 289 -15.58 -4.32 -21.91
N LYS A 290 -14.98 -3.13 -21.92
CA LYS A 290 -13.76 -2.84 -22.68
C LYS A 290 -12.52 -3.11 -21.84
N VAL A 291 -11.55 -3.75 -22.47
CA VAL A 291 -10.23 -4.01 -21.90
C VAL A 291 -9.22 -3.07 -22.55
N HIS A 292 -8.43 -2.38 -21.73
CA HIS A 292 -7.29 -1.58 -22.19
C HIS A 292 -6.01 -2.10 -21.54
N VAL A 293 -4.95 -2.27 -22.34
CA VAL A 293 -3.63 -2.64 -21.84
C VAL A 293 -2.95 -1.38 -21.32
N ILE A 294 -2.53 -1.40 -20.05
CA ILE A 294 -1.92 -0.25 -19.38
C ILE A 294 -0.43 -0.44 -19.09
N GLY A 295 0.09 -1.67 -19.26
CA GLY A 295 1.50 -1.98 -19.07
C GLY A 295 1.75 -3.47 -18.87
N THR A 296 2.79 -3.80 -18.12
CA THR A 296 3.13 -5.17 -17.71
C THR A 296 2.98 -5.34 -16.20
N TYR A 297 2.89 -6.57 -15.72
CA TYR A 297 2.89 -6.84 -14.28
C TYR A 297 4.09 -6.21 -13.57
N GLN A 298 5.30 -6.29 -14.14
CA GLN A 298 6.51 -5.70 -13.55
C GLN A 298 6.41 -4.17 -13.41
N THR A 299 5.59 -3.51 -14.21
CA THR A 299 5.37 -2.05 -14.12
C THR A 299 4.62 -1.68 -12.84
N PHE A 300 3.73 -2.56 -12.38
CA PHE A 300 2.82 -2.31 -11.26
C PHE A 300 3.11 -3.18 -10.03
N ASN A 301 4.16 -4.01 -10.06
CA ASN A 301 4.53 -4.83 -8.91
C ASN A 301 4.89 -3.94 -7.72
N GLY A 302 4.18 -4.09 -6.61
CA GLY A 302 4.30 -3.23 -5.43
C GLY A 302 3.82 -1.79 -5.63
N ALA A 303 3.11 -1.49 -6.72
CA ALA A 303 2.49 -0.19 -6.93
C ALA A 303 1.22 -0.05 -6.07
N VAL A 304 0.97 1.17 -5.62
CA VAL A 304 -0.22 1.51 -4.82
C VAL A 304 -1.10 2.49 -5.62
N PRO A 305 -2.41 2.25 -5.74
CA PRO A 305 -3.30 3.05 -6.59
C PRO A 305 -3.53 4.46 -6.03
N TYR A 306 -2.85 5.46 -6.58
CA TYR A 306 -2.90 6.84 -6.10
C TYR A 306 -3.87 7.73 -6.89
N VAL A 307 -4.78 8.39 -6.18
CA VAL A 307 -5.61 9.49 -6.70
C VAL A 307 -5.20 10.80 -6.02
N PRO A 308 -4.80 11.84 -6.78
CA PRO A 308 -4.38 13.12 -6.20
C PRO A 308 -5.47 13.79 -5.36
N CYS A 309 -5.12 14.23 -4.15
CA CYS A 309 -6.00 15.04 -3.31
C CYS A 309 -5.42 16.45 -3.12
N PHE A 310 -6.19 17.46 -3.52
CA PHE A 310 -5.80 18.87 -3.41
C PHE A 310 -6.43 19.56 -2.19
N ALA A 311 -7.09 18.81 -1.31
CA ALA A 311 -7.61 19.36 -0.07
C ALA A 311 -6.47 19.81 0.85
N GLU A 312 -6.65 20.95 1.50
CA GLU A 312 -5.73 21.39 2.54
C GLU A 312 -6.03 20.62 3.82
N TRP A 313 -5.16 19.67 4.16
CA TRP A 313 -5.10 19.12 5.52
C TRP A 313 -4.47 20.14 6.47
N PRO A 314 -4.80 20.14 7.78
CA PRO A 314 -4.29 21.13 8.72
C PRO A 314 -2.76 21.10 8.69
N SER A 315 -2.17 22.22 8.29
CA SER A 315 -0.74 22.45 8.50
C SER A 315 -0.48 22.55 9.99
N ASP A 316 0.56 21.84 10.45
CA ASP A 316 1.04 21.85 11.82
C ASP A 316 0.89 23.23 12.48
N GLY A 317 0.05 23.27 13.50
CA GLY A 317 0.14 24.30 14.51
C GLY A 317 1.23 23.93 15.51
N HIS A 318 2.49 23.79 15.09
CA HIS A 318 3.67 23.75 15.96
C HIS A 318 4.90 24.32 15.26
#